data_AF-A0A3D5AV81-F1
#
_entry.id   AF-A0A3D5AV81-F1
#
_cell.length_a   1.000
_cell.length_b   1.000
_cell.length_c   1.000
_cell.angle_alpha   90.00
_cell.angle_beta   90.00
_cell.angle_gamma   90.00
#
_symmetry.space_group_name_H-M   'P 1'
#
loop_
_entity.id
_entity.type
_entity.pdbx_description
1 polymer ?
#
loop_
_entity_poly.entity_id
_entity_poly.type
_entity_poly.pdbx_seq_one_letter_code
_entity_poly.pdbx_strand_id
1 'polypeptide(L)'
;MAAQTRSTADHDVLLQARGITKSFPGVRALDDVSLTVRRGRLNALLGENGAGKSTLMNILAGVFRPDSGTVTIEGRPLSLENPREAQLAGISIIFQELNLVPELSIAENMFIGREPMTKFGLVDYGRMNADAAVLLKELELDADPRTPVSQLKVGAQQVVEIAKALSFNARVIIMDEPTSAITGHEIEMLFRQIKRLKQNGVGLIYITHKLDELTEIADDITVFRDGKFVGQREFHEVTRDEMIRMMVGRELSDLFPKTPTRPGDVVLRAKNISLQHPERAGDFAVKNVSFEVKRGEVLGIFGLMGAGRTELLQTLFGQHPKTSSGEVEVDGRSVVIKSAADAIAAGLALAPEDRKAEGVVLELSVAHNTTLSCLPRIERFGLLQPKQERELVGNYVGRNCRPTRAPV
;
A
#
# COMPACT_ATOMS: atom_id res chain seq x y z
N MET A 1 19.52 -39.48 29.00
CA MET A 1 20.18 -38.27 28.49
C MET A 1 20.52 -38.48 27.03
N ALA A 2 19.60 -38.14 26.12
CA ALA A 2 19.88 -38.14 24.69
C ALA A 2 19.95 -36.68 24.26
N ALA A 3 21.17 -36.17 24.11
CA ALA A 3 21.40 -34.88 23.46
C ALA A 3 20.99 -35.04 21.99
N GLN A 4 19.81 -34.52 21.65
CA GLN A 4 19.38 -34.37 20.27
C GLN A 4 20.34 -33.41 19.57
N THR A 5 21.04 -33.93 18.57
CA THR A 5 21.86 -33.19 17.62
C THR A 5 20.94 -32.21 16.88
N ARG A 6 20.88 -30.95 17.33
CA ARG A 6 20.24 -29.87 16.56
C ARG A 6 21.02 -29.69 15.27
N SER A 7 20.34 -29.88 14.15
CA SER A 7 20.85 -29.62 12.81
C SER A 7 21.30 -28.15 12.70
N THR A 8 22.38 -27.90 11.97
CA THR A 8 22.90 -26.56 11.65
C THR A 8 21.87 -25.64 11.00
N ALA A 9 20.79 -26.19 10.42
CA ALA A 9 19.66 -25.44 9.86
C ALA A 9 18.79 -24.73 10.92
N ASP A 10 18.82 -25.16 12.18
CA ASP A 10 17.95 -24.64 13.26
C ASP A 10 18.52 -23.36 13.89
N HIS A 11 19.82 -23.08 13.70
CA HIS A 11 20.50 -21.89 14.24
C HIS A 11 20.30 -20.63 13.39
N ASP A 12 19.84 -20.78 12.15
CA ASP A 12 19.65 -19.67 11.21
C ASP A 12 18.25 -19.04 11.30
N VAL A 13 17.30 -19.70 11.97
CA VAL A 13 15.92 -19.23 12.06
C VAL A 13 15.80 -18.10 13.10
N LEU A 14 15.47 -16.90 12.61
CA LEU A 14 15.24 -15.72 13.45
C LEU A 14 13.82 -15.68 14.00
N LEU A 15 12.82 -15.86 13.14
CA LEU A 15 11.41 -15.79 13.51
C LEU A 15 10.68 -16.96 12.89
N GLN A 16 9.83 -17.59 13.68
CA GLN A 16 9.00 -18.67 13.21
C GLN A 16 7.61 -18.60 13.81
N ALA A 17 6.62 -18.54 12.93
CA ALA A 17 5.21 -18.67 13.25
C ALA A 17 4.74 -20.04 12.72
N ARG A 18 4.15 -20.87 13.59
CA ARG A 18 3.64 -22.20 13.22
C ARG A 18 2.18 -22.34 13.60
N GLY A 19 1.38 -22.79 12.65
CA GLY A 19 -0.04 -23.13 12.81
C GLY A 19 -0.88 -22.00 13.39
N ILE A 20 -0.57 -20.76 13.01
CA ILE A 20 -1.28 -19.57 13.49
C ILE A 20 -2.70 -19.58 12.93
N THR A 21 -3.67 -19.55 13.83
CA THR A 21 -5.08 -19.33 13.50
C THR A 21 -5.57 -18.05 14.13
N LYS A 22 -6.39 -17.29 13.39
CA LYS A 22 -7.07 -16.11 13.90
C LYS A 22 -8.44 -15.92 13.27
N SER A 23 -9.44 -15.74 14.12
CA SER A 23 -10.82 -15.50 13.74
C SER A 23 -11.28 -14.13 14.26
N PHE A 24 -12.10 -13.47 13.46
CA PHE A 24 -12.89 -12.30 13.83
C PHE A 24 -14.38 -12.63 13.65
N PRO A 25 -15.31 -11.86 14.22
CA PRO A 25 -16.74 -12.11 14.04
C PRO A 25 -17.10 -12.22 12.54
N GLY A 26 -17.56 -13.41 12.13
CA GLY A 26 -17.99 -13.69 10.76
C GLY A 26 -16.88 -14.05 9.75
N VAL A 27 -15.60 -14.05 10.13
CA VAL A 27 -14.50 -14.41 9.21
C VAL A 27 -13.34 -15.10 9.93
N ARG A 28 -12.86 -16.22 9.38
CA ARG A 28 -11.59 -16.82 9.79
C ARG A 28 -10.48 -16.21 8.96
N ALA A 29 -9.79 -15.22 9.52
CA ALA A 29 -8.78 -14.44 8.80
C ALA A 29 -7.47 -15.22 8.57
N LEU A 30 -7.12 -16.11 9.51
CA LEU A 30 -5.99 -17.04 9.39
C LEU A 30 -6.43 -18.45 9.81
N ASP A 31 -6.09 -19.44 9.01
CA ASP A 31 -6.35 -20.86 9.22
C ASP A 31 -5.06 -21.65 8.99
N ASP A 32 -4.44 -22.08 10.10
CA ASP A 32 -3.22 -22.90 10.12
C ASP A 32 -2.06 -22.34 9.27
N VAL A 33 -1.75 -21.05 9.46
CA VAL A 33 -0.70 -20.40 8.68
C VAL A 33 0.67 -20.55 9.33
N SER A 34 1.70 -20.69 8.50
CA SER A 34 3.10 -20.79 8.95
C SER A 34 3.99 -19.85 8.15
N LEU A 35 5.01 -19.30 8.82
CA LEU A 35 6.01 -18.41 8.23
C LEU A 35 7.35 -18.63 8.95
N THR A 36 8.43 -18.81 8.21
CA THR A 36 9.79 -18.88 8.75
C THR A 36 10.66 -17.79 8.12
N VAL A 37 11.35 -17.01 8.96
CA VAL A 37 12.30 -15.98 8.55
C VAL A 37 13.68 -16.35 9.09
N ARG A 38 14.67 -16.31 8.21
CA ARG A 38 16.05 -16.66 8.51
C ARG A 38 16.93 -15.42 8.63
N ARG A 39 18.08 -15.57 9.28
CA ARG A 39 19.06 -14.49 9.48
C ARG A 39 19.59 -14.00 8.15
N GLY A 40 19.60 -12.68 7.95
CA GLY A 40 20.13 -12.06 6.73
C GLY A 40 19.40 -12.44 5.44
N ARG A 41 18.19 -13.01 5.53
CA ARG A 41 17.36 -13.40 4.38
C ARG A 41 16.07 -12.60 4.34
N LEU A 42 15.62 -12.33 3.12
CA LEU A 42 14.34 -11.71 2.81
C LEU A 42 13.35 -12.78 2.35
N ASN A 43 12.27 -12.87 3.11
CA ASN A 43 11.11 -13.68 2.78
C ASN A 43 10.01 -12.77 2.21
N ALA A 44 9.68 -12.96 0.94
CA ALA A 44 8.59 -12.27 0.29
C ALA A 44 7.25 -12.93 0.65
N LEU A 45 6.39 -12.22 1.38
CA LEU A 45 5.06 -12.70 1.74
C LEU A 45 4.05 -12.26 0.67
N LEU A 46 3.62 -13.23 -0.13
CA LEU A 46 2.74 -13.06 -1.28
C LEU A 46 1.32 -13.54 -0.97
N GLY A 47 0.35 -12.99 -1.69
CA GLY A 47 -1.05 -13.38 -1.62
C GLY A 47 -1.95 -12.26 -2.13
N GLU A 48 -3.19 -12.59 -2.49
CA GLU A 48 -4.18 -11.58 -2.87
C GLU A 48 -4.55 -10.63 -1.71
N ASN A 49 -5.22 -9.54 -2.03
CA ASN A 49 -5.82 -8.68 -1.01
C ASN A 49 -6.89 -9.47 -0.25
N GLY A 50 -6.79 -9.47 1.08
CA GLY A 50 -7.64 -10.31 1.93
C GLY A 50 -7.09 -11.72 2.21
N ALA A 51 -5.92 -12.09 1.70
CA ALA A 51 -5.32 -13.40 1.97
C ALA A 51 -4.85 -13.63 3.43
N GLY A 52 -4.95 -12.63 4.31
CA GLY A 52 -4.57 -12.72 5.73
C GLY A 52 -3.17 -12.18 6.07
N LYS A 53 -2.41 -11.65 5.09
CA LYS A 53 -1.06 -11.11 5.28
C LYS A 53 -0.99 -10.08 6.42
N SER A 54 -1.80 -9.03 6.36
CA SER A 54 -1.85 -7.97 7.38
C SER A 54 -2.35 -8.47 8.74
N THR A 55 -3.19 -9.52 8.77
CA THR A 55 -3.58 -10.16 10.03
C THR A 55 -2.39 -10.85 10.69
N LEU A 56 -1.57 -11.58 9.93
CA LEU A 56 -0.36 -12.18 10.47
C LEU A 56 0.62 -11.11 10.94
N MET A 57 0.82 -10.05 10.17
CA MET A 57 1.67 -8.93 10.58
C MET A 57 1.23 -8.35 11.91
N ASN A 58 -0.05 -8.05 12.08
CA ASN A 58 -0.58 -7.50 13.33
C ASN A 58 -0.39 -8.47 14.52
N ILE A 59 -0.37 -9.78 14.27
CA ILE A 59 -0.01 -10.76 15.30
C ILE A 59 1.47 -10.68 15.65
N LEU A 60 2.36 -10.63 14.66
CA LEU A 60 3.80 -10.47 14.87
C LEU A 60 4.15 -9.10 15.49
N ALA A 61 3.29 -8.10 15.27
CA ALA A 61 3.36 -6.77 15.86
C ALA A 61 2.85 -6.72 17.29
N GLY A 62 2.28 -7.79 17.85
CA GLY A 62 1.63 -7.75 19.16
C GLY A 62 0.33 -6.92 19.22
N VAL A 63 -0.27 -6.57 18.08
CA VAL A 63 -1.58 -5.88 17.99
C VAL A 63 -2.71 -6.88 18.22
N PHE A 64 -2.60 -8.08 17.68
CA PHE A 64 -3.56 -9.17 17.89
C PHE A 64 -2.91 -10.39 18.52
N ARG A 65 -3.62 -11.07 19.41
CA ARG A 65 -3.23 -12.41 19.87
C ARG A 65 -3.77 -13.47 18.93
N PRO A 66 -2.98 -14.48 18.53
CA PRO A 66 -3.49 -15.61 17.77
C PRO A 66 -4.47 -16.42 18.65
N ASP A 67 -5.45 -17.09 18.03
CA ASP A 67 -6.36 -17.99 18.74
C ASP A 67 -5.70 -19.35 19.00
N SER A 68 -4.80 -19.76 18.11
CA SER A 68 -3.94 -20.94 18.27
C SER A 68 -2.62 -20.78 17.50
N GLY A 69 -1.67 -21.68 17.77
CA GLY A 69 -0.35 -21.70 17.15
C GLY A 69 0.72 -21.06 18.03
N THR A 70 1.95 -21.05 17.55
CA THR A 70 3.11 -20.56 18.31
C THR A 70 3.96 -19.61 17.47
N VAL A 71 4.42 -18.53 18.10
CA VAL A 71 5.46 -17.65 17.56
C VAL A 71 6.72 -17.83 18.39
N THR A 72 7.86 -17.98 17.74
CA THR A 72 9.18 -18.06 18.39
C THR A 72 10.14 -17.10 17.74
N ILE A 73 11.01 -16.48 18.53
CA ILE A 73 12.13 -15.65 18.06
C ILE A 73 13.45 -16.22 18.58
N GLU A 74 14.40 -16.49 17.69
CA GLU A 74 15.67 -17.17 17.97
C GLU A 74 15.47 -18.46 18.81
N GLY A 75 14.44 -19.23 18.46
CA GLY A 75 14.05 -20.47 19.14
C GLY A 75 13.39 -20.30 20.52
N ARG A 76 13.16 -19.08 20.98
CA ARG A 76 12.45 -18.81 22.25
C ARG A 76 10.98 -18.51 21.99
N PRO A 77 10.04 -19.11 22.73
CA PRO A 77 8.62 -18.76 22.65
C PRO A 77 8.41 -17.26 22.86
N LEU A 78 7.61 -16.67 21.99
CA LEU A 78 7.25 -15.25 22.02
C LEU A 78 5.76 -15.13 22.24
N SER A 79 5.38 -14.59 23.40
CA SER A 79 4.01 -14.18 23.70
C SER A 79 3.99 -12.67 23.74
N LEU A 80 3.22 -12.06 22.83
CA LEU A 80 3.12 -10.61 22.70
C LEU A 80 1.75 -10.16 23.19
N GLU A 81 1.73 -9.22 24.14
CA GLU A 81 0.51 -8.60 24.62
C GLU A 81 0.25 -7.23 23.98
N ASN A 82 1.30 -6.59 23.48
CA ASN A 82 1.25 -5.24 22.93
C ASN A 82 2.41 -4.99 21.94
N PRO A 83 2.35 -3.91 21.13
CA PRO A 83 3.41 -3.57 20.18
C PRO A 83 4.78 -3.26 20.78
N ARG A 84 4.82 -2.75 22.02
CA ARG A 84 6.08 -2.44 22.68
C ARG A 84 6.88 -3.71 22.97
N GLU A 85 6.23 -4.79 23.36
CA GLU A 85 6.87 -6.10 23.55
C GLU A 85 7.45 -6.66 22.26
N ALA A 86 6.77 -6.47 21.12
CA ALA A 86 7.27 -6.87 19.82
C ALA A 86 8.56 -6.12 19.47
N GLN A 87 8.57 -4.80 19.68
CA GLN A 87 9.74 -3.95 19.46
C GLN A 87 10.91 -4.32 20.39
N LEU A 88 10.64 -4.57 21.68
CA LEU A 88 11.67 -5.04 22.63
C LEU A 88 12.19 -6.44 22.29
N ALA A 89 11.36 -7.27 21.67
CA ALA A 89 11.79 -8.53 21.07
C ALA A 89 12.54 -8.33 19.74
N GLY A 90 12.78 -7.10 19.28
CA GLY A 90 13.51 -6.81 18.05
C GLY A 90 12.71 -7.11 16.78
N ILE A 91 11.37 -7.05 16.84
CA ILE A 91 10.49 -7.09 15.67
C ILE A 91 10.02 -5.66 15.40
N SER A 92 10.34 -5.13 14.23
CA SER A 92 9.89 -3.81 13.78
C SER A 92 9.05 -3.93 12.52
N ILE A 93 8.08 -3.02 12.37
CA ILE A 93 7.19 -2.98 11.20
C ILE A 93 7.25 -1.59 10.57
N ILE A 94 7.41 -1.59 9.25
CA ILE A 94 7.28 -0.43 8.38
C ILE A 94 5.99 -0.63 7.61
N PHE A 95 5.01 0.22 7.88
CA PHE A 95 3.69 0.14 7.27
C PHE A 95 3.68 0.80 5.89
N GLN A 96 2.68 0.46 5.08
CA GLN A 96 2.47 1.04 3.76
C GLN A 96 2.29 2.56 3.82
N GLU A 97 1.59 3.04 4.83
CA GLU A 97 1.48 4.48 5.13
C GLU A 97 2.56 4.86 6.16
N LEU A 98 3.31 5.93 5.85
CA LEU A 98 4.38 6.42 6.68
C LEU A 98 3.81 6.94 8.01
N ASN A 99 4.26 6.35 9.13
CA ASN A 99 3.84 6.72 10.49
C ASN A 99 4.84 7.69 11.13
N LEU A 100 5.11 8.78 10.42
CA LEU A 100 5.95 9.87 10.88
C LEU A 100 5.10 11.08 11.26
N VAL A 101 5.50 11.79 12.31
CA VAL A 101 4.91 13.07 12.72
C VAL A 101 5.59 14.16 11.88
N PRO A 102 4.88 14.82 10.94
CA PRO A 102 5.51 15.74 9.98
C PRO A 102 6.20 16.95 10.63
N GLU A 103 5.69 17.40 11.78
CA GLU A 103 6.18 18.58 12.48
C GLU A 103 7.43 18.30 13.33
N LEU A 104 7.70 17.04 13.66
CA LEU A 104 8.88 16.64 14.41
C LEU A 104 10.09 16.47 13.49
N SER A 105 11.28 16.67 14.03
CA SER A 105 12.53 16.40 13.32
C SER A 105 12.70 14.91 12.99
N ILE A 106 13.63 14.59 12.09
CA ILE A 106 14.04 13.22 11.79
C ILE A 106 14.44 12.49 13.08
N ALA A 107 15.31 13.12 13.89
CA ALA A 107 15.79 12.54 15.14
C ALA A 107 14.64 12.27 16.13
N GLU A 108 13.73 13.22 16.30
CA GLU A 108 12.57 13.05 17.19
C GLU A 108 11.65 11.92 16.71
N ASN A 109 11.37 11.84 15.41
CA ASN A 109 10.59 10.74 14.83
C ASN A 109 11.25 9.37 15.04
N MET A 110 12.58 9.31 14.91
CA MET A 110 13.34 8.09 15.14
C MET A 110 13.27 7.67 16.61
N PHE A 111 13.36 8.59 17.56
CA PHE A 111 13.49 8.28 18.99
C PHE A 111 12.22 8.49 19.83
N ILE A 112 11.07 8.73 19.20
CA ILE A 112 9.80 8.94 19.90
C ILE A 112 9.47 7.79 20.86
N GLY A 113 9.18 8.11 22.12
CA GLY A 113 8.89 7.16 23.21
C GLY A 113 10.11 6.45 23.79
N ARG A 114 11.32 6.81 23.35
CA ARG A 114 12.62 6.28 23.81
C ARG A 114 13.70 7.35 23.77
N GLU A 115 13.30 8.57 24.06
CA GLU A 115 14.17 9.74 24.00
C GLU A 115 15.36 9.49 24.94
N PRO A 116 16.62 9.67 24.47
CA PRO A 116 17.76 9.58 25.37
C PRO A 116 17.62 10.65 26.45
N MET A 117 17.82 10.25 27.71
CA MET A 117 17.65 11.14 28.85
C MET A 117 19.01 11.52 29.44
N THR A 118 19.15 12.78 29.80
CA THR A 118 20.25 13.29 30.63
C THR A 118 20.16 12.70 32.04
N LYS A 119 21.24 12.82 32.83
CA LYS A 119 21.26 12.39 34.24
C LYS A 119 20.20 13.08 35.11
N PHE A 120 19.64 14.20 34.65
CA PHE A 120 18.60 14.97 35.34
C PHE A 120 17.18 14.65 34.86
N GLY A 121 17.00 13.66 33.98
CA GLY A 121 15.68 13.26 33.48
C GLY A 121 15.08 14.21 32.43
N LEU A 122 15.90 15.06 31.80
CA LEU A 122 15.53 15.85 30.63
C LEU A 122 15.98 15.16 29.34
N VAL A 123 15.26 15.37 28.24
CA VAL A 123 15.64 14.85 26.91
C VAL A 123 16.99 15.41 26.47
N ASP A 124 17.90 14.51 26.07
CA ASP A 124 19.23 14.82 25.54
C ASP A 124 19.17 14.90 24.00
N TYR A 125 18.76 16.05 23.50
CA TYR A 125 18.73 16.31 22.06
C TYR A 125 20.11 16.23 21.40
N GLY A 126 21.19 16.52 22.13
CA GLY A 126 22.55 16.45 21.60
C GLY A 126 22.91 15.01 21.22
N ARG A 127 22.68 14.09 22.16
CA ARG A 127 22.85 12.66 21.92
C ARG A 127 21.86 12.12 20.88
N MET A 128 20.59 12.50 20.97
CA MET A 128 19.56 12.05 20.01
C MET A 128 19.94 12.37 18.56
N ASN A 129 20.40 13.60 18.30
CA ASN A 129 20.84 14.01 16.97
C ASN A 129 22.12 13.29 16.52
N ALA A 130 23.06 13.03 17.44
CA ALA A 130 24.28 12.29 17.14
C ALA A 130 23.98 10.82 16.78
N ASP A 131 23.15 10.16 17.58
CA ASP A 131 22.73 8.77 17.36
C ASP A 131 21.93 8.65 16.04
N ALA A 132 21.07 9.63 15.74
CA ALA A 132 20.37 9.71 14.46
C ALA A 132 21.33 9.87 13.27
N ALA A 133 22.30 10.79 13.36
CA ALA A 133 23.27 11.04 12.28
C ALA A 133 24.06 9.79 11.88
N VAL A 134 24.40 8.92 12.84
CA VAL A 134 25.08 7.65 12.56
C VAL A 134 24.22 6.75 11.67
N LEU A 135 22.94 6.58 12.02
CA LEU A 135 22.01 5.74 11.28
C LEU A 135 21.67 6.33 9.90
N LEU A 136 21.48 7.65 9.80
CA LEU A 136 21.24 8.31 8.51
C LEU A 136 22.43 8.13 7.55
N LYS A 137 23.65 8.23 8.07
CA LYS A 137 24.87 7.98 7.29
C LYS A 137 24.99 6.53 6.84
N GLU A 138 24.67 5.57 7.71
CA GLU A 138 24.65 4.14 7.37
C GLU A 138 23.66 3.85 6.22
N LEU A 139 22.54 4.57 6.22
CA LEU A 139 21.48 4.47 5.23
C LEU A 139 21.65 5.38 4.00
N GLU A 140 22.78 6.08 3.88
CA GLU A 140 23.07 7.03 2.79
C GLU A 140 22.01 8.14 2.62
N LEU A 141 21.35 8.54 3.71
CA LEU A 141 20.48 9.71 3.71
C LEU A 141 21.29 10.95 4.10
N ASP A 142 21.57 11.81 3.11
CA ASP A 142 22.18 13.12 3.34
C ASP A 142 21.10 14.12 3.82
N ALA A 143 20.80 14.08 5.12
CA ALA A 143 19.87 14.99 5.77
C ALA A 143 20.36 15.36 7.18
N ASP A 144 20.10 16.59 7.61
CA ASP A 144 20.34 16.99 9.00
C ASP A 144 19.27 16.31 9.89
N PRO A 145 19.66 15.54 10.93
CA PRO A 145 18.71 14.94 11.88
C PRO A 145 17.71 15.92 12.50
N ARG A 146 18.02 17.22 12.52
CA ARG A 146 17.16 18.29 13.04
C ARG A 146 16.10 18.76 12.05
N THR A 147 16.17 18.36 10.79
CA THR A 147 15.20 18.75 9.76
C THR A 147 13.83 18.16 10.08
N PRO A 148 12.74 18.97 10.07
CA PRO A 148 11.37 18.46 10.18
C PRO A 148 11.04 17.48 9.05
N VAL A 149 10.35 16.38 9.37
CA VAL A 149 10.02 15.33 8.38
C VAL A 149 9.15 15.87 7.24
N SER A 150 8.29 16.86 7.51
CA SER A 150 7.49 17.57 6.50
C SER A 150 8.30 18.21 5.36
N GLN A 151 9.60 18.46 5.57
CA GLN A 151 10.49 19.01 4.54
C GLN A 151 11.15 17.94 3.66
N LEU A 152 10.96 16.65 3.99
CA LEU A 152 11.54 15.54 3.25
C LEU A 152 10.61 15.08 2.12
N LYS A 153 11.22 14.64 1.01
CA LYS A 153 10.52 13.88 -0.03
C LYS A 153 10.11 12.51 0.49
N VAL A 154 9.06 11.92 -0.10
CA VAL A 154 8.50 10.62 0.32
C VAL A 154 9.56 9.51 0.39
N GLY A 155 10.46 9.41 -0.60
CA GLY A 155 11.56 8.42 -0.54
C GLY A 155 12.52 8.64 0.64
N ALA A 156 12.82 9.88 1.00
CA ALA A 156 13.63 10.18 2.18
C ALA A 156 12.89 9.85 3.48
N GLN A 157 11.58 10.10 3.54
CA GLN A 157 10.73 9.70 4.67
C GLN A 157 10.72 8.17 4.85
N GLN A 158 10.70 7.39 3.75
CA GLN A 158 10.82 5.93 3.81
C GLN A 158 12.15 5.50 4.44
N VAL A 159 13.26 6.16 4.11
CA VAL A 159 14.56 5.89 4.72
C VAL A 159 14.56 6.24 6.21
N VAL A 160 13.85 7.30 6.61
CA VAL A 160 13.67 7.63 8.04
C VAL A 160 12.89 6.55 8.80
N GLU A 161 11.86 5.94 8.20
CA GLU A 161 11.16 4.79 8.80
C GLU A 161 12.09 3.57 8.96
N ILE A 162 12.96 3.31 7.98
CA ILE A 162 14.00 2.26 8.10
C ILE A 162 14.99 2.62 9.23
N ALA A 163 15.42 3.87 9.33
CA ALA A 163 16.32 4.35 10.39
C ALA A 163 15.68 4.19 11.78
N LYS A 164 14.40 4.54 11.91
CA LYS A 164 13.59 4.37 13.10
C LYS A 164 13.49 2.89 13.49
N ALA A 165 13.26 1.99 12.53
CA ALA A 165 13.25 0.55 12.76
C ALA A 165 14.62 0.03 13.24
N LEU A 166 15.71 0.47 12.60
CA LEU A 166 17.08 0.08 12.97
C LEU A 166 17.49 0.57 14.36
N SER A 167 17.09 1.78 14.73
CA SER A 167 17.30 2.33 16.07
C SER A 167 16.78 1.38 17.17
N PHE A 168 15.75 0.56 16.88
CA PHE A 168 15.17 -0.41 17.84
C PHE A 168 16.02 -1.68 18.01
N ASN A 169 17.23 -1.73 17.41
CA ASN A 169 18.03 -2.95 17.32
C ASN A 169 17.20 -4.10 16.73
N ALA A 170 16.43 -3.80 15.68
CA ALA A 170 15.53 -4.76 15.06
C ALA A 170 16.33 -5.96 14.49
N ARG A 171 15.95 -7.16 14.95
CA ARG A 171 16.43 -8.44 14.41
C ARG A 171 15.61 -8.85 13.19
N VAL A 172 14.32 -8.50 13.19
CA VAL A 172 13.39 -8.75 12.09
C VAL A 172 12.68 -7.45 11.73
N ILE A 173 12.67 -7.13 10.44
CA ILE A 173 11.92 -5.98 9.91
C ILE A 173 10.86 -6.51 8.94
N ILE A 174 9.62 -6.09 9.18
CA ILE A 174 8.48 -6.36 8.31
C ILE A 174 8.21 -5.09 7.49
N MET A 175 8.18 -5.19 6.17
CA MET A 175 7.89 -4.08 5.27
C MET A 175 6.61 -4.38 4.50
N ASP A 176 5.59 -3.53 4.68
CA ASP A 176 4.28 -3.66 4.00
C ASP A 176 4.20 -2.75 2.79
N GLU A 177 4.20 -3.32 1.58
CA GLU A 177 4.15 -2.61 0.30
C GLU A 177 5.02 -1.32 0.25
N PRO A 178 6.33 -1.41 0.58
CA PRO A 178 7.18 -0.23 0.81
C PRO A 178 7.49 0.59 -0.45
N THR A 179 7.09 0.10 -1.63
CA THR A 179 7.30 0.75 -2.92
C THR A 179 6.03 1.39 -3.48
N SER A 180 4.92 1.37 -2.72
CA SER A 180 3.63 1.86 -3.21
C SER A 180 3.60 3.37 -3.47
N ALA A 181 4.40 4.15 -2.73
CA ALA A 181 4.40 5.62 -2.77
C ALA A 181 5.71 6.27 -3.27
N ILE A 182 6.63 5.49 -3.86
CA ILE A 182 7.96 5.98 -4.27
C ILE A 182 8.28 5.68 -5.75
N THR A 183 9.15 6.49 -6.32
CA THR A 183 9.58 6.45 -7.73
C THR A 183 10.64 5.38 -8.00
N GLY A 184 10.87 5.03 -9.28
CA GLY A 184 11.83 3.97 -9.65
C GLY A 184 13.25 4.17 -9.09
N HIS A 185 13.76 5.40 -9.07
CA HIS A 185 15.07 5.69 -8.49
C HIS A 185 15.10 5.48 -6.96
N GLU A 186 14.01 5.82 -6.27
CA GLU A 186 13.88 5.60 -4.82
C GLU A 186 13.74 4.10 -4.48
N ILE A 187 13.16 3.29 -5.38
CA ILE A 187 13.13 1.82 -5.25
C ILE A 187 14.56 1.25 -5.28
N GLU A 188 15.43 1.73 -6.17
CA GLU A 188 16.83 1.28 -6.20
C GLU A 188 17.56 1.60 -4.90
N MET A 189 17.30 2.76 -4.29
CA MET A 189 17.84 3.12 -2.98
C MET A 189 17.35 2.15 -1.90
N LEU A 190 16.05 1.88 -1.86
CA LEU A 190 15.45 0.92 -0.94
C LEU A 190 16.10 -0.47 -1.08
N PHE A 191 16.30 -0.95 -2.31
CA PHE A 191 16.92 -2.25 -2.55
C PHE A 191 18.37 -2.31 -2.07
N ARG A 192 19.14 -1.22 -2.19
CA ARG A 192 20.48 -1.14 -1.60
C ARG A 192 20.43 -1.25 -0.07
N GLN A 193 19.47 -0.58 0.57
CA GLN A 193 19.31 -0.68 2.04
C GLN A 193 18.89 -2.08 2.47
N ILE A 194 17.96 -2.71 1.75
CA ILE A 194 17.57 -4.10 1.98
C ILE A 194 18.79 -5.04 1.91
N LYS A 195 19.64 -4.89 0.88
CA LYS A 195 20.86 -5.70 0.71
C LYS A 195 21.83 -5.49 1.90
N ARG A 196 21.96 -4.28 2.43
CA ARG A 196 22.78 -4.00 3.63
C ARG A 196 22.20 -4.61 4.91
N LEU A 197 20.91 -4.45 5.13
CA LEU A 197 20.21 -5.05 6.27
C LEU A 197 20.42 -6.58 6.30
N LYS A 198 20.31 -7.22 5.14
CA LYS A 198 20.62 -8.65 4.96
C LYS A 198 22.07 -8.97 5.35
N GLN A 199 23.04 -8.20 4.86
CA GLN A 199 24.46 -8.37 5.22
C GLN A 199 24.74 -8.22 6.72
N ASN A 200 23.99 -7.34 7.39
CA ASN A 200 24.05 -7.15 8.85
C ASN A 200 23.29 -8.25 9.63
N GLY A 201 22.75 -9.26 8.94
CA GLY A 201 22.07 -10.39 9.55
C GLY A 201 20.63 -10.10 9.98
N VAL A 202 20.03 -9.00 9.54
CA VAL A 202 18.62 -8.70 9.81
C VAL A 202 17.74 -9.58 8.93
N GLY A 203 16.74 -10.24 9.53
CA GLY A 203 15.72 -10.99 8.78
C GLY A 203 14.64 -10.05 8.27
N LEU A 204 14.20 -10.24 7.02
CA LEU A 204 13.23 -9.34 6.38
C LEU A 204 11.98 -10.11 5.97
N ILE A 205 10.82 -9.54 6.25
CA ILE A 205 9.54 -9.94 5.64
C ILE A 205 9.13 -8.80 4.70
N TYR A 206 8.98 -9.09 3.42
CA TYR A 206 8.63 -8.10 2.41
C TYR A 206 7.29 -8.45 1.80
N ILE A 207 6.27 -7.63 2.03
CA ILE A 207 4.93 -7.85 1.49
C ILE A 207 4.79 -7.02 0.24
N THR A 208 4.48 -7.69 -0.87
CA THR A 208 4.26 -7.02 -2.15
C THR A 208 3.39 -7.87 -3.04
N HIS A 209 2.67 -7.21 -3.94
CA HIS A 209 2.01 -7.82 -5.09
C HIS A 209 2.79 -7.56 -6.41
N LYS A 210 3.90 -6.81 -6.35
CA LYS A 210 4.75 -6.47 -7.50
C LYS A 210 5.89 -7.49 -7.62
N LEU A 211 5.64 -8.56 -8.39
CA LEU A 211 6.59 -9.66 -8.55
C LEU A 211 7.92 -9.25 -9.20
N ASP A 212 7.93 -8.20 -10.02
CA ASP A 212 9.13 -7.70 -10.70
C ASP A 212 10.17 -7.12 -9.70
N GLU A 213 9.76 -6.79 -8.47
CA GLU A 213 10.68 -6.34 -7.42
C GLU A 213 11.48 -7.50 -6.81
N LEU A 214 10.89 -8.70 -6.79
CA LEU A 214 11.41 -9.83 -6.02
C LEU A 214 12.71 -10.37 -6.59
N THR A 215 12.90 -10.28 -7.91
CA THR A 215 14.11 -10.78 -8.60
C THR A 215 15.39 -10.16 -8.08
N GLU A 216 15.32 -8.94 -7.53
CA GLU A 216 16.49 -8.20 -7.05
C GLU A 216 16.83 -8.45 -5.58
N ILE A 217 15.86 -8.88 -4.76
CA ILE A 217 15.98 -8.84 -3.29
C ILE A 217 15.56 -10.11 -2.56
N ALA A 218 14.69 -10.95 -3.14
CA ALA A 218 14.08 -12.09 -2.46
C ALA A 218 14.97 -13.32 -2.42
N ASP A 219 15.02 -13.97 -1.25
CA ASP A 219 15.68 -15.27 -1.08
C ASP A 219 14.66 -16.39 -0.90
N ASP A 220 13.57 -16.10 -0.19
CA ASP A 220 12.48 -17.01 0.09
C ASP A 220 11.15 -16.36 -0.32
N ILE A 221 10.17 -17.17 -0.70
CA ILE A 221 8.77 -16.74 -0.87
C ILE A 221 7.88 -17.52 0.08
N THR A 222 6.85 -16.86 0.59
CA THR A 222 5.75 -17.48 1.35
C THR A 222 4.45 -17.03 0.74
N VAL A 223 3.56 -17.96 0.39
CA VAL A 223 2.30 -17.62 -0.26
C VAL A 223 1.12 -17.94 0.64
N PHE A 224 0.29 -16.94 0.90
CA PHE A 224 -0.98 -17.07 1.58
C PHE A 224 -2.13 -16.89 0.58
N ARG A 225 -3.20 -17.67 0.76
CA ARG A 225 -4.42 -17.58 -0.04
C ARG A 225 -5.63 -17.89 0.82
N ASP A 226 -6.65 -17.05 0.78
CA ASP A 226 -7.90 -17.21 1.54
C ASP A 226 -7.67 -17.48 3.04
N GLY A 227 -6.69 -16.81 3.64
CA GLY A 227 -6.33 -16.99 5.06
C GLY A 227 -5.53 -18.25 5.35
N LYS A 228 -5.13 -19.04 4.33
CA LYS A 228 -4.37 -20.30 4.47
C LYS A 228 -2.95 -20.18 3.97
N PHE A 229 -2.07 -20.98 4.55
CA PHE A 229 -0.70 -21.16 4.05
C PHE A 229 -0.69 -22.11 2.86
N VAL A 230 -0.23 -21.64 1.70
CA VAL A 230 -0.10 -22.43 0.48
C VAL A 230 1.28 -23.10 0.43
N GLY A 231 2.32 -22.39 0.83
CA GLY A 231 3.68 -22.92 0.87
C GLY A 231 4.74 -21.85 1.09
N GLN A 232 5.94 -22.29 1.47
CA GLN A 232 7.15 -21.48 1.54
C GLN A 232 8.26 -22.21 0.78
N ARG A 233 8.95 -21.51 -0.14
CA ARG A 233 10.02 -22.06 -0.99
C ARG A 233 11.14 -21.05 -1.21
N GLU A 234 12.28 -21.51 -1.67
CA GLU A 234 13.35 -20.61 -2.10
C GLU A 234 12.95 -19.92 -3.40
N PHE A 235 13.25 -18.61 -3.51
CA PHE A 235 12.81 -17.80 -4.65
C PHE A 235 13.30 -18.35 -5.99
N HIS A 236 14.54 -18.86 -6.03
CA HIS A 236 15.16 -19.38 -7.26
C HIS A 236 14.55 -20.71 -7.75
N GLU A 237 13.78 -21.41 -6.91
CA GLU A 237 13.12 -22.67 -7.26
C GLU A 237 11.72 -22.47 -7.87
N VAL A 238 11.21 -21.23 -7.88
CA VAL A 238 9.81 -20.96 -8.26
C VAL A 238 9.75 -19.94 -9.39
N THR A 239 9.05 -20.32 -10.46
CA THR A 239 8.83 -19.42 -11.60
C THR A 239 7.76 -18.37 -11.28
N ARG A 240 7.75 -17.27 -12.05
CA ARG A 240 6.72 -16.22 -11.94
C ARG A 240 5.31 -16.79 -12.06
N ASP A 241 5.09 -17.67 -13.03
CA ASP A 241 3.79 -18.29 -13.28
C ASP A 241 3.36 -19.19 -12.12
N GLU A 242 4.29 -19.93 -11.51
CA GLU A 242 4.00 -20.74 -10.32
C GLU A 242 3.66 -19.87 -9.12
N MET A 243 4.37 -18.76 -8.89
CA MET A 243 4.02 -17.80 -7.83
C MET A 243 2.59 -17.28 -8.01
N ILE A 244 2.21 -16.89 -9.23
CA ILE A 244 0.86 -16.42 -9.55
C ILE A 244 -0.18 -17.52 -9.30
N ARG A 245 0.09 -18.76 -9.74
CA ARG A 245 -0.81 -19.90 -9.49
C ARG A 245 -0.98 -20.18 -8.01
N MET A 246 0.09 -20.09 -7.21
CA MET A 246 0.00 -20.25 -5.76
C MET A 246 -0.89 -19.17 -5.13
N MET A 247 -0.76 -17.91 -5.57
CA MET A 247 -1.52 -16.77 -5.03
C MET A 247 -3.02 -16.85 -5.36
N VAL A 248 -3.38 -17.23 -6.59
CA VAL A 248 -4.77 -17.12 -7.09
C VAL A 248 -5.50 -18.47 -7.13
N GLY A 249 -4.75 -19.58 -7.21
CA GLY A 249 -5.33 -20.92 -7.24
C GLY A 249 -6.07 -21.30 -8.52
N ARG A 250 -5.81 -20.59 -9.63
CA ARG A 250 -6.39 -20.85 -10.97
C ARG A 250 -5.31 -20.71 -12.04
N GLU A 251 -5.55 -21.23 -13.24
CA GLU A 251 -4.60 -21.07 -14.36
C GLU A 251 -4.57 -19.61 -14.83
N LEU A 252 -3.41 -19.16 -15.33
CA LEU A 252 -3.20 -17.77 -15.78
C LEU A 252 -4.18 -17.35 -16.89
N SER A 253 -4.66 -18.31 -17.67
CA SER A 253 -5.71 -18.15 -18.69
C SER A 253 -7.07 -17.75 -18.11
N ASP A 254 -7.34 -18.08 -16.84
CA ASP A 254 -8.60 -17.80 -16.16
C ASP A 254 -8.60 -16.41 -15.47
N LEU A 255 -7.43 -15.79 -15.32
CA LEU A 255 -7.25 -14.48 -14.68
C LEU A 255 -7.67 -13.32 -15.57
N PHE A 256 -7.48 -13.47 -16.88
CA PHE A 256 -7.88 -12.49 -17.88
C PHE A 256 -8.57 -13.22 -19.03
N PRO A 257 -9.80 -13.73 -18.84
CA PRO A 257 -10.57 -14.21 -19.97
C PRO A 257 -10.79 -13.00 -20.88
N LYS A 258 -9.99 -12.90 -21.95
CA LYS A 258 -10.26 -11.97 -23.05
C LYS A 258 -11.59 -12.41 -23.62
N THR A 259 -12.66 -11.79 -23.12
CA THR A 259 -13.96 -11.88 -23.77
C THR A 259 -13.76 -11.12 -25.07
N PRO A 260 -13.82 -11.77 -26.25
CA PRO A 260 -13.64 -11.06 -27.50
C PRO A 260 -14.77 -10.04 -27.64
N THR A 261 -14.47 -8.77 -27.39
CA THR A 261 -15.38 -7.66 -27.60
C THR A 261 -15.12 -7.08 -28.98
N ARG A 262 -16.19 -6.81 -29.74
CA ARG A 262 -16.09 -6.01 -30.96
C ARG A 262 -16.33 -4.56 -30.56
N PRO A 263 -15.36 -3.65 -30.75
CA PRO A 263 -15.56 -2.24 -30.46
C PRO A 263 -16.79 -1.73 -31.20
N GLY A 264 -17.73 -1.12 -30.47
CA GLY A 264 -18.91 -0.49 -31.06
C GLY A 264 -18.62 0.93 -31.55
N ASP A 265 -19.65 1.77 -31.56
CA ASP A 265 -19.52 3.17 -31.95
C ASP A 265 -18.67 3.98 -30.96
N VAL A 266 -18.15 5.13 -31.40
CA VAL A 266 -17.43 6.08 -30.54
C VAL A 266 -18.38 6.63 -29.48
N VAL A 267 -18.04 6.45 -28.21
CA VAL A 267 -18.83 6.93 -27.05
C VAL A 267 -18.22 8.15 -26.38
N LEU A 268 -16.91 8.35 -26.53
CA LEU A 268 -16.21 9.55 -26.06
C LEU A 268 -15.24 9.99 -27.14
N ARG A 269 -15.27 11.29 -27.46
CA ARG A 269 -14.26 11.92 -28.31
C ARG A 269 -13.75 13.17 -27.62
N ALA A 270 -12.44 13.26 -27.47
CA ALA A 270 -11.75 14.44 -26.98
C ALA A 270 -10.87 14.99 -28.11
N LYS A 271 -11.02 16.26 -28.46
CA LYS A 271 -10.21 16.93 -29.48
C LYS A 271 -9.47 18.12 -28.92
N ASN A 272 -8.18 18.20 -29.23
CA ASN A 272 -7.29 19.31 -28.93
C ASN A 272 -7.34 19.76 -27.45
N ILE A 273 -7.48 18.79 -26.55
CA ILE A 273 -7.55 19.06 -25.12
C ILE A 273 -6.22 19.63 -24.67
N SER A 274 -6.29 20.80 -24.07
CA SER A 274 -5.12 21.52 -23.56
C SER A 274 -5.42 22.09 -22.18
N LEU A 275 -4.41 22.11 -21.32
CA LEU A 275 -4.44 22.69 -19.98
C LEU A 275 -3.16 23.51 -19.80
N GLN A 276 -3.31 24.79 -19.46
CA GLN A 276 -2.17 25.64 -19.13
C GLN A 276 -1.46 25.16 -17.87
N HIS A 277 -0.13 25.26 -17.84
CA HIS A 277 0.64 24.89 -16.66
C HIS A 277 0.34 25.87 -15.51
N PRO A 278 0.05 25.39 -14.28
CA PRO A 278 -0.38 26.25 -13.18
C PRO A 278 0.69 27.28 -12.77
N GLU A 279 1.97 26.90 -12.84
CA GLU A 279 3.09 27.74 -12.39
C GLU A 279 3.95 28.35 -13.51
N ARG A 280 3.85 27.85 -14.74
CA ARG A 280 4.73 28.22 -15.85
C ARG A 280 3.94 28.94 -16.93
N ALA A 281 3.97 30.27 -16.88
CA ALA A 281 3.25 31.10 -17.83
C ALA A 281 3.71 30.80 -19.28
N GLY A 282 2.75 30.47 -20.15
CA GLY A 282 3.01 30.11 -21.55
C GLY A 282 3.34 28.64 -21.81
N ASP A 283 3.43 27.82 -20.75
CA ASP A 283 3.61 26.37 -20.85
C ASP A 283 2.28 25.62 -20.64
N PHE A 284 2.25 24.34 -20.99
CA PHE A 284 1.06 23.50 -20.92
C PHE A 284 1.33 22.23 -20.13
N ALA A 285 0.49 21.95 -19.13
CA ALA A 285 0.46 20.65 -18.46
C ALA A 285 -0.11 19.56 -19.40
N VAL A 286 -1.05 19.94 -20.27
CA VAL A 286 -1.61 19.10 -21.34
C VAL A 286 -1.66 19.94 -22.60
N LYS A 287 -1.18 19.42 -23.74
CA LYS A 287 -1.11 20.19 -24.98
C LYS A 287 -1.66 19.41 -26.17
N ASN A 288 -2.76 19.88 -26.74
CA ASN A 288 -3.37 19.39 -27.98
C ASN A 288 -3.59 17.86 -28.02
N VAL A 289 -4.05 17.28 -26.92
CA VAL A 289 -4.33 15.84 -26.84
C VAL A 289 -5.67 15.54 -27.47
N SER A 290 -5.71 14.58 -28.41
CA SER A 290 -6.94 14.12 -29.06
C SER A 290 -7.01 12.60 -29.03
N PHE A 291 -8.16 12.04 -28.68
CA PHE A 291 -8.41 10.60 -28.69
C PHE A 291 -9.91 10.28 -28.76
N GLU A 292 -10.21 9.03 -29.11
CA GLU A 292 -11.56 8.47 -29.15
C GLU A 292 -11.61 7.20 -28.30
N VAL A 293 -12.75 6.94 -27.69
CA VAL A 293 -13.04 5.68 -26.98
C VAL A 293 -14.33 5.11 -27.57
N LYS A 294 -14.27 3.84 -27.99
CA LYS A 294 -15.42 3.11 -28.52
C LYS A 294 -16.18 2.35 -27.45
N ARG A 295 -17.44 2.02 -27.72
CA ARG A 295 -18.27 1.22 -26.83
C ARG A 295 -17.61 -0.14 -26.59
N GLY A 296 -17.34 -0.45 -25.32
CA GLY A 296 -16.69 -1.70 -24.90
C GLY A 296 -15.17 -1.73 -25.08
N GLU A 297 -14.55 -0.61 -25.48
CA GLU A 297 -13.10 -0.45 -25.53
C GLU A 297 -12.54 0.00 -24.17
N VAL A 298 -11.35 -0.47 -23.86
CA VAL A 298 -10.54 0.04 -22.74
C VAL A 298 -9.33 0.74 -23.34
N LEU A 299 -9.31 2.07 -23.29
CA LEU A 299 -8.19 2.88 -23.75
C LEU A 299 -7.18 3.09 -22.60
N GLY A 300 -5.92 2.71 -22.83
CA GLY A 300 -4.83 2.95 -21.88
C GLY A 300 -4.04 4.21 -22.26
N ILE A 301 -3.87 5.14 -21.32
CA ILE A 301 -3.03 6.34 -21.45
C ILE A 301 -1.82 6.19 -20.53
N PHE A 302 -0.61 6.21 -21.10
CA PHE A 302 0.65 5.98 -20.36
C PHE A 302 1.69 7.08 -20.64
N GLY A 303 2.59 7.30 -19.70
CA GLY A 303 3.61 8.35 -19.73
C GLY A 303 4.32 8.49 -18.39
N LEU A 304 5.48 9.13 -18.38
CA LEU A 304 6.26 9.37 -17.16
C LEU A 304 5.48 10.25 -16.15
N MET A 305 5.95 10.32 -14.91
CA MET A 305 5.40 11.25 -13.93
C MET A 305 5.53 12.70 -14.44
N GLY A 306 4.46 13.49 -14.30
CA GLY A 306 4.39 14.84 -14.87
C GLY A 306 4.08 14.91 -16.38
N ALA A 307 3.78 13.77 -17.03
CA ALA A 307 3.38 13.76 -18.44
C ALA A 307 1.94 14.28 -18.70
N GLY A 308 1.24 14.79 -17.69
CA GLY A 308 -0.11 15.36 -17.85
C GLY A 308 -1.25 14.34 -17.85
N ARG A 309 -1.02 13.10 -17.39
CA ARG A 309 -2.02 12.01 -17.41
C ARG A 309 -3.22 12.32 -16.51
N THR A 310 -2.92 12.67 -15.28
CA THR A 310 -3.93 12.95 -14.24
C THR A 310 -4.64 14.25 -14.57
N GLU A 311 -3.87 15.26 -14.98
CA GLU A 311 -4.34 16.57 -15.39
C GLU A 311 -5.27 16.50 -16.62
N LEU A 312 -5.00 15.61 -17.58
CA LEU A 312 -5.88 15.36 -18.72
C LEU A 312 -7.24 14.84 -18.26
N LEU A 313 -7.27 13.83 -17.40
CA LEU A 313 -8.52 13.24 -16.89
C LEU A 313 -9.29 14.24 -16.01
N GLN A 314 -8.60 14.97 -15.14
CA GLN A 314 -9.19 16.04 -14.33
C GLN A 314 -9.76 17.17 -15.19
N THR A 315 -9.09 17.52 -16.29
CA THR A 315 -9.58 18.50 -17.28
C THR A 315 -10.88 18.02 -17.93
N LEU A 316 -10.92 16.78 -18.41
CA LEU A 316 -12.13 16.18 -18.99
C LEU A 316 -13.28 16.08 -17.99
N PHE A 317 -12.98 16.03 -16.71
CA PHE A 317 -13.96 16.00 -15.62
C PHE A 317 -14.31 17.38 -15.06
N GLY A 318 -13.84 18.47 -15.69
CA GLY A 318 -14.25 19.83 -15.35
C GLY A 318 -13.58 20.42 -14.11
N GLN A 319 -12.41 19.94 -13.69
CA GLN A 319 -11.69 20.51 -12.54
C GLN A 319 -10.95 21.83 -12.88
N HIS A 320 -10.63 22.08 -14.15
CA HIS A 320 -9.86 23.25 -14.59
C HIS A 320 -10.55 24.12 -15.66
N PRO A 321 -11.83 24.49 -15.49
CA PRO A 321 -12.66 25.04 -16.57
C PRO A 321 -12.21 26.41 -17.10
N LYS A 322 -11.37 27.13 -16.36
CA LYS A 322 -10.88 28.48 -16.73
C LYS A 322 -9.57 28.45 -17.51
N THR A 323 -8.81 27.37 -17.39
CA THR A 323 -7.44 27.24 -17.91
C THR A 323 -7.30 26.09 -18.90
N SER A 324 -8.40 25.39 -19.19
CA SER A 324 -8.48 24.33 -20.19
C SER A 324 -9.19 24.77 -21.47
N SER A 325 -8.82 24.15 -22.59
CA SER A 325 -9.52 24.27 -23.88
C SER A 325 -9.62 22.92 -24.59
N GLY A 326 -10.48 22.84 -25.60
CA GLY A 326 -10.72 21.64 -26.39
C GLY A 326 -12.21 21.35 -26.58
N GLU A 327 -12.52 20.28 -27.31
CA GLU A 327 -13.88 19.83 -27.57
C GLU A 327 -14.07 18.42 -27.02
N VAL A 328 -15.20 18.20 -26.33
CA VAL A 328 -15.59 16.89 -25.80
C VAL A 328 -16.95 16.52 -26.38
N GLU A 329 -17.05 15.30 -26.92
CA GLU A 329 -18.31 14.69 -27.34
C GLU A 329 -18.54 13.40 -26.55
N VAL A 330 -19.75 13.22 -26.00
CA VAL A 330 -20.18 12.00 -25.30
C VAL A 330 -21.44 11.46 -25.97
N ASP A 331 -21.44 10.17 -26.32
CA ASP A 331 -22.49 9.50 -27.10
C ASP A 331 -22.93 10.32 -28.34
N GLY A 332 -21.93 10.88 -29.05
CA GLY A 332 -22.14 11.68 -30.27
C GLY A 332 -22.67 13.10 -30.05
N ARG A 333 -22.81 13.57 -28.80
CA ARG A 333 -23.26 14.93 -28.47
C ARG A 333 -22.10 15.76 -27.96
N SER A 334 -21.91 16.96 -28.53
CA SER A 334 -20.95 17.92 -27.98
C SER A 334 -21.42 18.37 -26.59
N VAL A 335 -20.52 18.28 -25.61
CA VAL A 335 -20.79 18.65 -24.21
C VAL A 335 -19.81 19.73 -23.76
N VAL A 336 -20.32 20.66 -22.96
CA VAL A 336 -19.51 21.70 -22.31
C VAL A 336 -19.42 21.37 -20.84
N ILE A 337 -18.25 20.90 -20.41
CA ILE A 337 -18.01 20.46 -19.04
C ILE A 337 -17.28 21.58 -18.30
N LYS A 338 -17.96 22.26 -17.37
CA LYS A 338 -17.37 23.34 -16.55
C LYS A 338 -17.20 22.94 -15.09
N SER A 339 -17.71 21.78 -14.71
CA SER A 339 -17.67 21.25 -13.36
C SER A 339 -17.78 19.73 -13.38
N ALA A 340 -17.41 19.09 -12.27
CA ALA A 340 -17.62 17.65 -12.06
C ALA A 340 -19.10 17.25 -12.20
N ALA A 341 -20.02 18.13 -11.78
CA ALA A 341 -21.46 17.88 -11.92
C ALA A 341 -21.89 17.78 -13.39
N ASP A 342 -21.32 18.61 -14.28
CA ASP A 342 -21.59 18.55 -15.72
C ASP A 342 -21.07 17.24 -16.33
N ALA A 343 -19.88 16.80 -15.92
CA ALA A 343 -19.28 15.54 -16.38
C ALA A 343 -20.14 14.33 -15.96
N ILE A 344 -20.60 14.31 -14.71
CA ILE A 344 -21.49 13.27 -14.18
C ILE A 344 -22.84 13.28 -14.93
N ALA A 345 -23.40 14.46 -15.18
CA ALA A 345 -24.64 14.60 -15.95
C ALA A 345 -24.48 14.13 -17.41
N ALA A 346 -23.29 14.28 -17.99
CA ALA A 346 -22.92 13.75 -19.30
C ALA A 346 -22.66 12.23 -19.30
N GLY A 347 -22.71 11.57 -18.13
CA GLY A 347 -22.49 10.12 -18.00
C GLY A 347 -21.04 9.71 -17.79
N LEU A 348 -20.16 10.65 -17.48
CA LEU A 348 -18.76 10.38 -17.12
C LEU A 348 -18.63 10.11 -15.62
N ALA A 349 -17.69 9.24 -15.26
CA ALA A 349 -17.28 9.03 -13.88
C ALA A 349 -15.75 9.03 -13.81
N LEU A 350 -15.21 9.68 -12.78
CA LEU A 350 -13.77 9.73 -12.52
C LEU A 350 -13.45 8.96 -11.25
N ALA A 351 -12.52 8.01 -11.35
CA ALA A 351 -11.84 7.45 -10.20
C ALA A 351 -10.48 8.18 -10.08
N PRO A 352 -10.29 9.02 -9.04
CA PRO A 352 -9.07 9.82 -8.93
C PRO A 352 -7.87 8.97 -8.52
N GLU A 353 -6.68 9.51 -8.76
CA GLU A 353 -5.40 8.90 -8.38
C GLU A 353 -5.25 8.85 -6.86
N ASP A 354 -5.48 9.97 -6.17
CA ASP A 354 -5.58 10.02 -4.71
C ASP A 354 -7.02 9.78 -4.25
N ARG A 355 -7.29 8.53 -3.88
CA ARG A 355 -8.63 8.11 -3.46
C ARG A 355 -9.04 8.70 -2.12
N LYS A 356 -8.11 9.10 -1.26
CA LYS A 356 -8.40 9.63 0.08
C LYS A 356 -8.64 11.13 0.04
N ALA A 357 -7.79 11.86 -0.68
CA ALA A 357 -7.90 13.31 -0.76
C ALA A 357 -9.00 13.76 -1.75
N GLU A 358 -9.18 13.04 -2.86
CA GLU A 358 -10.07 13.47 -3.96
C GLU A 358 -11.29 12.56 -4.16
N GLY A 359 -11.22 11.30 -3.69
CA GLY A 359 -12.26 10.30 -3.95
C GLY A 359 -13.36 10.22 -2.90
N VAL A 360 -13.06 10.55 -1.64
CA VAL A 360 -13.98 10.45 -0.50
C VAL A 360 -13.76 11.60 0.48
N VAL A 361 -14.79 11.92 1.27
CA VAL A 361 -14.68 12.79 2.44
C VAL A 361 -14.55 11.90 3.67
N LEU A 362 -13.35 11.82 4.24
CA LEU A 362 -13.02 10.89 5.33
C LEU A 362 -13.83 11.11 6.61
N GLU A 363 -14.29 12.35 6.83
CA GLU A 363 -15.14 12.71 7.97
C GLU A 363 -16.59 12.24 7.81
N LEU A 364 -17.00 11.87 6.60
CA LEU A 364 -18.36 11.42 6.30
C LEU A 364 -18.49 9.90 6.41
N SER A 365 -19.70 9.46 6.75
CA SER A 365 -20.05 8.03 6.74
C SER A 365 -19.96 7.44 5.33
N VAL A 366 -19.86 6.10 5.23
CA VAL A 366 -19.94 5.37 3.94
C VAL A 366 -21.23 5.72 3.21
N ALA A 367 -22.35 5.87 3.92
CA ALA A 367 -23.64 6.22 3.34
C ALA A 367 -23.58 7.58 2.64
N HIS A 368 -23.10 8.61 3.34
CA HIS A 368 -22.98 9.96 2.79
C HIS A 368 -21.96 10.02 1.64
N ASN A 369 -20.82 9.33 1.75
CA ASN A 369 -19.85 9.23 0.65
C ASN A 369 -20.44 8.58 -0.60
N THR A 370 -21.30 7.59 -0.43
CA THR A 370 -21.97 6.89 -1.54
C THR A 370 -22.99 7.80 -2.24
N THR A 371 -23.69 8.65 -1.50
CA THR A 371 -24.77 9.49 -2.03
C THR A 371 -24.34 10.89 -2.45
N LEU A 372 -23.13 11.32 -2.08
CA LEU A 372 -22.57 12.65 -2.36
C LEU A 372 -22.63 13.04 -3.84
N SER A 373 -22.35 12.09 -4.74
CA SER A 373 -22.37 12.31 -6.19
C SER A 373 -23.78 12.30 -6.81
N CYS A 374 -24.82 12.00 -6.02
CA CYS A 374 -26.21 11.94 -6.47
C CYS A 374 -27.19 12.60 -5.49
N LEU A 375 -26.74 13.59 -4.70
CA LEU A 375 -27.58 14.34 -3.75
C LEU A 375 -28.93 14.80 -4.33
N PRO A 376 -29.02 15.33 -5.57
CA PRO A 376 -30.31 15.75 -6.14
C PRO A 376 -31.37 14.64 -6.26
N ARG A 377 -30.96 13.35 -6.23
CA ARG A 377 -31.90 12.21 -6.25
C ARG A 377 -32.49 11.88 -4.90
N ILE A 378 -31.88 12.35 -3.82
CA ILE A 378 -32.26 12.06 -2.43
C ILE A 378 -32.63 13.33 -1.66
N GLU A 379 -32.68 14.47 -2.34
CA GLU A 379 -33.04 15.78 -1.80
C GLU A 379 -34.46 16.16 -2.22
N ARG A 380 -35.20 16.82 -1.32
CA ARG A 380 -36.51 17.41 -1.60
C ARG A 380 -36.65 18.72 -0.84
N PHE A 381 -36.86 19.82 -1.58
CA PHE A 381 -36.96 21.18 -1.03
C PHE A 381 -35.74 21.60 -0.19
N GLY A 382 -34.52 21.24 -0.62
CA GLY A 382 -33.26 21.55 0.05
C GLY A 382 -32.93 20.64 1.23
N LEU A 383 -33.78 19.66 1.54
CA LEU A 383 -33.61 18.74 2.66
C LEU A 383 -33.34 17.31 2.15
N LEU A 384 -32.30 16.69 2.68
CA LEU A 384 -31.99 15.29 2.42
C LEU A 384 -33.08 14.40 3.03
N GLN A 385 -33.45 13.34 2.31
CA GLN A 385 -34.44 12.35 2.73
C GLN A 385 -33.73 11.09 3.25
N PRO A 386 -33.64 10.88 4.59
CA PRO A 386 -32.85 9.79 5.15
C PRO A 386 -33.33 8.39 4.74
N LYS A 387 -34.62 8.23 4.42
CA LYS A 387 -35.17 6.96 3.94
C LYS A 387 -34.67 6.60 2.54
N GLN A 388 -34.69 7.56 1.62
CA GLN A 388 -34.23 7.36 0.25
C GLN A 388 -32.73 7.11 0.19
N GLU A 389 -31.97 7.81 1.03
CA GLU A 389 -30.53 7.57 1.19
C GLU A 389 -30.24 6.15 1.66
N ARG A 390 -30.92 5.67 2.71
CA ARG A 390 -30.75 4.29 3.21
C ARG A 390 -31.09 3.24 2.17
N GLU A 391 -32.16 3.42 1.39
CA GLU A 391 -32.52 2.49 0.32
C GLU A 391 -31.48 2.46 -0.80
N LEU A 392 -30.98 3.63 -1.22
CA LEU A 392 -29.98 3.74 -2.27
C LEU A 392 -28.66 3.10 -1.84
N VAL A 393 -28.20 3.39 -0.62
CA VAL A 393 -27.00 2.80 -0.04
C VAL A 393 -27.17 1.29 0.15
N GLY A 394 -28.31 0.83 0.67
CA GLY A 394 -28.60 -0.60 0.85
C GLY A 394 -28.53 -1.39 -0.46
N ASN A 395 -29.06 -0.82 -1.55
CA ASN A 395 -28.98 -1.43 -2.88
C ASN A 395 -27.54 -1.47 -3.42
N TYR A 396 -26.76 -0.41 -3.23
CA TYR A 396 -25.36 -0.36 -3.65
C TYR A 396 -24.49 -1.36 -2.90
N VAL A 397 -24.59 -1.39 -1.56
CA VAL A 397 -23.87 -2.33 -0.71
C VAL A 397 -24.31 -3.77 -1.00
N GLY A 398 -25.61 -4.02 -1.18
CA GLY A 398 -26.12 -5.36 -1.50
C GLY A 398 -25.67 -5.92 -2.86
N ARG A 399 -25.40 -5.05 -3.85
CA ARG A 399 -24.89 -5.45 -5.17
C ARG A 399 -23.36 -5.62 -5.19
N ASN A 400 -22.64 -4.70 -4.55
CA ASN A 400 -21.17 -4.61 -4.69
C ASN A 400 -20.40 -5.21 -3.52
N CYS A 401 -21.03 -5.35 -2.34
CA CYS A 401 -20.42 -5.93 -1.13
C CYS A 401 -21.06 -7.27 -0.77
N ARG A 402 -21.37 -8.11 -1.77
CA ARG A 402 -21.68 -9.51 -1.46
C ARG A 402 -20.41 -10.14 -0.88
N PRO A 403 -20.44 -10.70 0.34
CA PRO A 403 -19.35 -11.58 0.76
C PRO A 403 -19.24 -12.67 -0.31
N THR A 404 -18.03 -12.96 -0.75
CA THR A 404 -17.67 -14.16 -1.49
C THR A 404 -18.09 -15.37 -0.66
N ARG A 405 -19.38 -15.72 -0.72
CA ARG A 405 -19.86 -17.03 -0.33
C ARG A 405 -19.24 -17.97 -1.36
N ALA A 406 -18.21 -18.69 -0.95
CA ALA A 406 -17.80 -19.89 -1.65
C ALA A 406 -19.08 -20.74 -1.88
N PRO A 407 -19.35 -21.20 -3.12
CA PRO A 407 -20.36 -22.22 -3.30
C PRO A 407 -19.93 -23.44 -2.47
N VAL A 408 -20.89 -23.95 -1.69
CA VAL A 408 -20.76 -25.12 -0.82
C VAL A 408 -20.23 -26.33 -1.58
#